data_AF-A0A947S3G8-F1
#
_entry.id   AF-A0A947S3G8-F1
#
_cell.length_a   1.000
_cell.length_b   1.000
_cell.length_c   1.000
_cell.angle_alpha   90.00
_cell.angle_beta   90.00
_cell.angle_gamma   90.00
#
_symmetry.space_group_name_H-M   'P 1'
#
loop_
_entity.id
_entity.type
_entity.pdbx_description
1 polymer ?
#
loop_
_entity_poly.entity_id
_entity_poly.type
_entity_poly.pdbx_seq_one_letter_code
_entity_poly.pdbx_strand_id
1 'polypeptide(L)'
;MENDLDEIANGKKEWEPLISAFYRPFDKILEKTLKNAKRVIIPTEKTDRTCPKCKKAKLVIRIGRFGKFLSCGSFPDCDHTEPFVETFKGAKCPDCKGNIVVKRTKKGRQFYGCSNYPKCKWASWRKPKADTQ
;
A
#
# COMPACT_ATOMS: atom_id res chain seq x y z
N MET A 1 24.50 18.14 -8.36
CA MET A 1 23.61 17.58 -9.40
C MET A 1 22.61 18.62 -9.87
N GLU A 2 21.59 19.02 -9.09
CA GLU A 2 20.64 20.07 -9.54
C GLU A 2 21.33 21.35 -10.04
N ASN A 3 22.22 21.95 -9.24
CA ASN A 3 22.97 23.16 -9.65
C ASN A 3 23.82 22.96 -10.91
N ASP A 4 24.34 21.75 -11.13
CA ASP A 4 25.15 21.47 -12.31
C ASP A 4 24.29 21.25 -13.56
N LEU A 5 23.06 20.75 -13.39
CA LEU A 5 22.07 20.64 -14.46
C LEU A 5 21.58 22.02 -14.90
N ASP A 6 21.41 22.96 -13.97
CA ASP A 6 21.11 24.36 -14.27
C ASP A 6 22.22 25.03 -15.07
N GLU A 7 23.49 24.73 -14.77
CA GLU A 7 24.63 25.27 -15.52
C GLU A 7 24.72 24.71 -16.94
N ILE A 8 24.34 23.45 -17.16
CA ILE A 8 24.19 22.87 -18.51
C ILE A 8 23.07 23.56 -19.28
N ALA A 9 21.91 23.78 -18.64
CA ALA A 9 20.77 24.47 -19.26
C ALA A 9 21.12 25.90 -19.69
N ASN A 10 22.00 26.56 -18.92
CA ASN A 10 22.54 27.88 -19.24
C ASN A 10 23.74 27.85 -20.22
N GLY A 11 24.10 26.68 -20.76
CA GLY A 11 25.21 26.51 -21.71
C GLY A 11 26.61 26.69 -21.11
N LYS A 12 26.73 26.71 -19.77
CA LYS A 12 28.00 26.94 -19.07
C LYS A 12 28.84 25.66 -18.90
N LYS A 13 28.21 24.49 -19.05
CA LYS A 13 28.84 23.17 -18.89
C LYS A 13 28.33 22.19 -19.94
N GLU A 14 29.17 21.21 -20.28
CA GLU A 14 28.78 20.08 -21.12
C GLU A 14 28.15 18.96 -20.28
N TRP A 15 27.12 18.32 -20.82
CA TRP A 15 26.33 17.32 -20.11
C TRP A 15 26.99 15.95 -20.01
N GLU A 16 27.75 15.56 -21.05
CA GLU A 16 28.39 14.24 -21.15
C GLU A 16 29.36 13.94 -19.98
N PRO A 17 30.31 14.83 -19.62
CA PRO A 17 31.22 14.57 -18.50
C PRO A 17 30.49 14.50 -17.16
N LEU A 18 29.42 15.29 -16.99
CA LEU A 18 28.61 15.27 -15.76
C LEU A 18 27.89 13.93 -15.58
N ILE A 19 27.21 13.45 -16.63
CA ILE A 19 26.51 12.17 -16.57
C ILE A 19 27.49 11.03 -16.36
N SER A 20 28.65 11.05 -17.03
CA SER A 20 29.70 10.05 -16.83
C SER A 20 30.23 10.03 -15.40
N ALA A 21 30.45 11.21 -14.81
CA ALA A 21 30.91 11.35 -13.43
C ALA A 21 29.89 10.83 -12.41
N PHE A 22 28.59 10.98 -12.68
CA PHE A 22 27.52 10.43 -11.84
C PHE A 22 27.35 8.91 -12.02
N TYR A 23 27.37 8.43 -13.26
CA TYR A 23 27.00 7.06 -13.58
C TYR A 23 28.07 6.05 -13.14
N ARG A 24 29.37 6.35 -13.31
CA ARG A 24 30.45 5.40 -12.96
C ARG A 24 30.47 5.01 -11.47
N PRO A 25 30.31 5.92 -10.50
CA PRO A 25 30.19 5.54 -9.09
C PRO A 25 28.86 4.82 -8.79
N PHE A 26 27.77 5.26 -9.41
CA PHE A 26 26.45 4.66 -9.23
C PHE A 26 26.42 3.19 -9.68
N ASP A 27 27.02 2.87 -10.83
CA ASP A 27 27.11 1.51 -11.36
C ASP A 27 27.82 0.55 -10.40
N LYS A 28 28.93 0.97 -9.80
CA LYS A 28 29.64 0.20 -8.76
C LYS A 28 28.77 -0.04 -7.52
N ILE A 29 27.99 0.97 -7.11
CA ILE A 29 27.04 0.84 -6.00
C ILE A 29 25.93 -0.16 -6.36
N LEU A 30 25.43 -0.09 -7.60
CA LEU A 30 24.40 -0.98 -8.10
C LEU A 30 24.89 -2.43 -8.12
N GLU A 31 26.05 -2.71 -8.69
CA GLU A 31 26.65 -4.06 -8.70
C GLU A 31 26.83 -4.62 -7.29
N LYS A 32 27.34 -3.79 -6.36
CA LYS A 32 27.53 -4.18 -4.96
C LYS A 32 26.20 -4.48 -4.29
N THR A 33 25.17 -3.67 -4.56
CA THR A 33 23.83 -3.86 -4.02
C THR A 33 23.22 -5.14 -4.56
N LEU A 34 23.29 -5.39 -5.88
CA LEU A 34 22.73 -6.59 -6.50
C LEU A 34 23.34 -7.88 -5.94
N LYS A 35 24.66 -7.90 -5.65
CA LYS A 35 25.35 -9.05 -5.05
C LYS A 35 24.94 -9.30 -3.59
N ASN A 36 24.63 -8.25 -2.83
CA ASN A 36 24.42 -8.34 -1.37
C ASN A 36 22.94 -8.19 -0.95
N ALA A 37 22.07 -7.75 -1.86
CA ALA A 37 20.68 -7.45 -1.54
C ALA A 37 19.91 -8.74 -1.27
N LYS A 38 19.72 -9.03 0.02
CA LYS A 38 18.74 -10.01 0.46
C LYS A 38 17.35 -9.43 0.22
N ARG A 39 16.46 -10.22 -0.41
CA ARG A 39 15.04 -9.85 -0.49
C ARG A 39 14.50 -9.71 0.93
N VAL A 40 14.10 -8.51 1.30
CA VAL A 40 13.41 -8.26 2.57
C VAL A 40 12.05 -8.94 2.49
N ILE A 41 11.88 -10.02 3.25
CA ILE A 41 10.57 -10.61 3.47
C ILE A 41 9.86 -9.68 4.45
N ILE A 42 8.97 -8.82 3.94
CA ILE A 42 8.13 -8.00 4.79
C ILE A 42 7.25 -8.98 5.60
N PRO A 43 7.32 -8.99 6.94
CA PRO A 43 6.50 -9.86 7.75
C PRO A 43 5.03 -9.56 7.45
N THR A 44 4.30 -10.57 7.01
CA THR A 44 2.89 -10.44 6.67
C THR A 44 2.05 -10.95 7.82
N GLU A 45 1.08 -10.16 8.27
CA GLU A 45 0.12 -10.58 9.28
C GLU A 45 -0.82 -11.63 8.65
N LYS A 46 -0.84 -12.83 9.22
CA LYS A 46 -1.76 -13.89 8.80
C LYS A 46 -3.17 -13.55 9.27
N THR A 47 -4.15 -13.71 8.38
CA THR A 47 -5.57 -13.64 8.74
C THR A 47 -6.13 -15.04 8.94
N ASP A 48 -7.29 -15.16 9.60
CA ASP A 48 -7.99 -16.44 9.75
C ASP A 48 -8.77 -16.88 8.51
N ARG A 49 -8.74 -16.09 7.43
CA ARG A 49 -9.45 -16.40 6.20
C ARG A 49 -8.63 -17.29 5.29
N THR A 50 -9.24 -18.39 4.82
CA THR A 50 -8.65 -19.26 3.80
C THR A 50 -8.84 -18.66 2.42
N CYS A 51 -7.83 -18.77 1.56
CA CYS A 51 -7.89 -18.28 0.18
C CYS A 51 -9.01 -19.00 -0.60
N PRO A 52 -9.96 -18.26 -1.22
CA PRO A 52 -11.07 -18.85 -1.96
C PRO A 52 -10.63 -19.54 -3.26
N LYS A 53 -9.49 -19.12 -3.84
CA LYS A 53 -8.97 -19.67 -5.11
C LYS A 53 -8.24 -21.00 -4.92
N CYS A 54 -7.29 -21.07 -4.00
CA CYS A 54 -6.48 -22.29 -3.81
C CYS A 54 -6.95 -23.18 -2.66
N LYS A 55 -7.74 -22.66 -1.70
CA LYS A 55 -8.20 -23.35 -0.47
C LYS A 55 -7.11 -23.97 0.42
N LYS A 56 -5.83 -23.88 0.02
CA LYS A 56 -4.68 -24.50 0.69
C LYS A 56 -4.02 -23.57 1.70
N ALA A 57 -4.00 -22.26 1.44
CA ALA A 57 -3.32 -21.28 2.27
C ALA A 57 -4.26 -20.21 2.82
N LYS A 58 -3.87 -19.64 3.97
CA LYS A 58 -4.51 -18.47 4.56
C LYS A 58 -4.14 -17.20 3.79
N LEU A 59 -5.04 -16.22 3.82
CA LEU A 59 -4.77 -14.89 3.32
C LEU A 59 -3.87 -14.13 4.29
N VAL A 60 -2.92 -13.38 3.73
CA VAL A 60 -1.96 -12.56 4.47
C VAL A 60 -2.09 -11.10 4.06
N ILE A 61 -1.90 -10.20 5.02
CA ILE A 61 -1.93 -8.75 4.78
C ILE A 61 -0.56 -8.33 4.25
N ARG A 62 -0.55 -7.76 3.03
CA ARG A 62 0.62 -7.15 2.39
C ARG A 62 0.42 -5.66 2.21
N ILE A 63 1.51 -4.91 2.14
CA ILE A 63 1.50 -3.47 1.85
C ILE A 63 2.01 -3.28 0.43
N GLY A 64 1.20 -2.65 -0.42
CA GLY A 64 1.58 -2.27 -1.78
C GLY A 64 1.46 -0.76 -1.98
N ARG A 65 1.64 -0.30 -3.23
CA ARG A 65 1.54 1.13 -3.61
C ARG A 65 0.25 1.80 -3.14
N PHE A 66 -0.86 1.05 -3.13
CA PHE A 66 -2.19 1.57 -2.79
C PHE A 66 -2.60 1.38 -1.33
N GLY A 67 -1.68 0.87 -0.49
CA GLY A 67 -1.93 0.55 0.92
C GLY A 67 -2.01 -0.95 1.17
N LYS A 68 -2.65 -1.32 2.29
CA LYS A 68 -2.82 -2.71 2.71
C LYS A 68 -3.79 -3.45 1.78
N PHE A 69 -3.46 -4.68 1.45
CA PHE A 69 -4.31 -5.60 0.70
C PHE A 69 -4.13 -7.03 1.22
N LEU A 70 -5.10 -7.89 0.95
CA LEU A 70 -5.01 -9.31 1.28
C LEU A 70 -4.50 -10.07 0.05
N SER A 71 -3.56 -10.98 0.27
CA SER A 71 -2.99 -11.84 -0.76
C SER A 71 -2.93 -13.27 -0.28
N CYS A 72 -2.96 -14.24 -1.19
CA CYS A 72 -2.72 -15.63 -0.83
C CYS A 72 -1.32 -15.83 -0.22
N GLY A 73 -1.24 -16.54 0.90
CA GLY A 73 0.04 -16.92 1.52
C GLY A 73 0.93 -17.79 0.63
N SER A 74 0.35 -18.50 -0.35
CA SER A 74 1.08 -19.34 -1.33
C SER A 74 1.54 -18.58 -2.57
N PHE A 75 1.59 -17.25 -2.57
CA PHE A 75 2.22 -16.51 -3.68
C PHE A 75 3.71 -16.89 -3.78
N PRO A 76 4.25 -17.28 -4.96
CA PRO A 76 3.75 -17.00 -6.32
C PRO A 76 2.77 -18.02 -6.92
N ASP A 77 2.62 -19.20 -6.33
CA ASP A 77 1.79 -20.30 -6.86
C ASP A 77 0.29 -19.95 -6.91
N CYS A 78 -0.14 -18.99 -6.10
CA CYS A 78 -1.48 -18.43 -6.14
C CYS A 78 -1.44 -16.90 -6.11
N ASP A 79 -1.98 -16.29 -7.16
CA ASP A 79 -2.09 -14.86 -7.47
C ASP A 79 -3.34 -14.18 -6.88
N HIS A 80 -4.12 -14.88 -6.07
CA HIS A 80 -5.35 -14.33 -5.53
C HIS A 80 -5.06 -13.14 -4.60
N THR A 81 -5.74 -12.03 -4.87
CA THR A 81 -5.69 -10.80 -4.08
C THR A 81 -7.10 -10.24 -3.87
N GLU A 82 -7.33 -9.65 -2.71
CA GLU A 82 -8.59 -8.99 -2.38
C GLU A 82 -8.33 -7.68 -1.59
N PRO A 83 -9.23 -6.69 -1.67
CA PRO A 83 -9.05 -5.44 -0.94
C PRO A 83 -9.14 -5.67 0.57
N PHE A 84 -8.20 -5.09 1.32
CA PHE A 84 -8.27 -5.10 2.78
C PHE A 84 -9.28 -4.04 3.24
N VAL A 85 -10.38 -4.49 3.83
CA VAL A 85 -11.41 -3.60 4.39
C VAL A 85 -11.15 -3.44 5.89
N GLU A 86 -10.57 -2.31 6.28
CA GLU A 86 -10.37 -1.98 7.69
C GLU A 86 -11.71 -1.77 8.37
N THR A 87 -12.01 -2.64 9.34
CA THR A 87 -13.18 -2.47 10.21
C THR A 87 -12.79 -1.58 11.38
N PHE A 88 -13.48 -0.46 11.54
CA PHE A 88 -13.27 0.47 12.64
C PHE A 88 -13.86 -0.09 13.93
N LYS A 89 -13.01 -0.55 14.86
CA LYS A 89 -13.42 -1.17 16.14
C LYS A 89 -13.90 -0.18 17.21
N GLY A 90 -13.95 1.13 16.92
CA GLY A 90 -14.27 2.15 17.92
C GLY A 90 -15.73 2.63 17.92
N ALA A 91 -16.47 2.47 16.83
CA ALA A 91 -17.83 2.99 16.72
C ALA A 91 -18.72 2.07 15.91
N LYS A 92 -19.95 1.89 16.39
CA LYS A 92 -21.02 1.22 15.64
C LYS A 92 -21.78 2.25 14.84
N CYS A 93 -22.37 1.83 13.74
CA CYS A 93 -23.22 2.71 12.96
C CYS A 93 -24.45 3.13 13.81
N PRO A 94 -24.82 4.42 13.83
CA PRO A 94 -25.97 4.90 14.60
C PRO A 94 -27.30 4.30 14.13
N ASP A 95 -27.43 3.99 12.83
CA ASP A 95 -28.68 3.48 12.25
C ASP A 95 -28.80 1.96 12.36
N CYS A 96 -27.70 1.24 12.05
CA CYS A 96 -27.71 -0.22 11.87
C CYS A 96 -27.11 -0.98 13.07
N LYS A 97 -26.44 -0.29 14.01
CA LYS A 97 -25.52 -0.86 15.03
C LYS A 97 -24.43 -1.79 14.46
N GLY A 98 -24.30 -1.84 13.13
CA GLY A 98 -23.35 -2.65 12.41
C GLY A 98 -21.95 -2.04 12.46
N ASN A 99 -20.98 -2.84 12.03
CA ASN A 99 -19.58 -2.42 12.00
C ASN A 99 -19.36 -1.34 10.96
N ILE A 100 -18.55 -0.34 11.31
CA ILE A 100 -18.15 0.72 10.37
C ILE A 100 -16.89 0.24 9.64
N VAL A 101 -16.89 0.35 8.32
CA VAL A 101 -15.76 0.02 7.46
C VAL A 101 -15.15 1.27 6.85
N VAL A 102 -13.82 1.31 6.76
CA VAL A 102 -13.08 2.36 6.08
C VAL A 102 -13.03 2.04 4.59
N LYS A 103 -13.58 2.93 3.77
CA LYS A 103 -13.57 2.82 2.30
C LYS A 103 -12.85 4.01 1.69
N ARG A 104 -12.45 3.89 0.43
CA ARG A 104 -11.86 4.96 -0.37
C ARG A 104 -12.74 5.25 -1.58
N THR A 105 -12.86 6.52 -1.92
CA THR A 105 -13.50 6.95 -3.17
C THR A 105 -12.61 6.69 -4.37
N LYS A 106 -13.17 6.78 -5.59
CA LYS A 106 -12.39 6.73 -6.84
C LYS A 106 -11.25 7.77 -6.88
N LYS A 107 -11.42 8.92 -6.21
CA LYS A 107 -10.43 9.99 -6.07
C LYS A 107 -9.47 9.80 -4.90
N GLY A 108 -9.49 8.64 -4.22
CA GLY A 108 -8.57 8.30 -3.14
C GLY A 108 -8.93 8.83 -1.74
N ARG A 109 -9.93 9.72 -1.61
CA ARG A 109 -10.38 10.24 -0.31
C ARG A 109 -11.01 9.12 0.53
N GLN A 110 -10.57 9.00 1.79
CA GLN A 110 -11.13 8.03 2.75
C GLN A 110 -12.48 8.50 3.31
N PHE A 111 -13.39 7.55 3.52
CA PHE A 111 -14.67 7.74 4.18
C PHE A 111 -15.05 6.49 5.00
N TYR A 112 -15.97 6.67 5.94
CA TYR A 112 -16.46 5.62 6.84
C TYR A 112 -17.88 5.26 6.44
N GLY A 113 -18.21 3.97 6.29
CA GLY A 113 -19.57 3.51 5.95
C GLY A 113 -20.02 2.29 6.73
N CYS A 114 -21.34 2.05 6.88
CA CYS A 114 -21.85 0.82 7.52
C CYS A 114 -21.50 -0.42 6.66
N SER A 115 -21.14 -1.53 7.30
CA SER A 115 -20.89 -2.82 6.65
C SER A 115 -22.11 -3.39 5.93
N ASN A 116 -23.32 -3.06 6.40
CA ASN A 116 -24.59 -3.57 5.87
C ASN A 116 -25.12 -2.82 4.64
N TYR A 117 -24.28 -2.10 3.90
CA TYR A 117 -24.67 -1.54 2.61
C TYR A 117 -25.07 -2.67 1.65
N PRO A 118 -26.23 -2.62 0.94
CA PRO A 118 -27.10 -1.45 0.69
C PRO A 118 -28.23 -1.21 1.71
N LYS A 119 -28.45 -2.12 2.66
CA LYS A 119 -29.55 -2.06 3.64
C LYS A 119 -29.42 -0.87 4.60
N CYS A 120 -28.19 -0.46 4.91
CA CYS A 120 -27.89 0.77 5.62
C CYS A 120 -26.98 1.65 4.77
N LYS A 121 -27.42 2.89 4.49
CA LYS A 121 -26.74 3.87 3.63
C LYS A 121 -25.90 4.88 4.40
N TRP A 122 -25.71 4.67 5.71
CA TRP A 122 -24.91 5.57 6.53
C TRP A 122 -23.47 5.65 6.05
N ALA A 123 -23.01 6.87 5.80
CA ALA A 123 -21.63 7.19 5.48
C ALA A 123 -21.22 8.53 6.09
N SER A 124 -19.98 8.62 6.58
CA SER A 124 -19.40 9.82 7.16
C SER A 124 -18.00 10.08 6.60
N TRP A 125 -17.71 11.35 6.32
CA TRP A 125 -16.35 11.79 5.98
C TRP A 125 -15.46 11.99 7.20
N ARG A 126 -16.08 12.29 8.35
CA ARG A 126 -15.37 12.47 9.62
C ARG A 126 -15.23 11.12 10.30
N LYS A 127 -14.07 10.89 10.90
CA LYS A 127 -13.84 9.72 11.75
C LYS A 127 -14.88 9.75 12.88
N PRO A 128 -15.76 8.74 12.99
CA PRO A 128 -16.69 8.67 14.10
C PRO A 128 -15.88 8.61 15.39
N LYS A 129 -16.30 9.38 16.40
CA LYS A 129 -15.68 9.29 17.72
C LYS A 129 -15.89 7.86 18.22
N ALA A 130 -14.84 7.27 18.78
CA ALA A 130 -15.05 6.05 19.54
C ALA A 130 -15.95 6.42 20.72
N ASP A 131 -16.97 5.62 20.99
CA ASP A 131 -17.74 5.80 22.23
C ASP A 131 -16.79 5.48 23.37
N THR A 132 -16.11 6.50 23.90
CA THR A 132 -15.41 6.44 25.17
C THR A 132 -16.49 6.35 26.23
N GLN A 133 -16.79 5.13 26.67
CA GLN A 133 -17.32 4.92 28.02
C GLN A 133 -16.17 5.02 29.01
#